data_AF-A0A9Q1E8A7-F1
#
_entry.id   AF-A0A9Q1E8A7-F1
#
_cell.length_a   1.000
_cell.length_b   1.000
_cell.length_c   1.000
_cell.angle_alpha   90.00
_cell.angle_beta   90.00
_cell.angle_gamma   90.00
#
_symmetry.space_group_name_H-M   'P 1'
#
loop_
_entity.id
_entity.type
_entity.pdbx_description
1 polymer ?
#
loop_
_entity_poly.entity_id
_entity_poly.type
_entity_poly.pdbx_seq_one_letter_code
_entity_poly.pdbx_strand_id
1 'polypeptide(L)'
;MTLLAPHLEKGHVLYVDNWYSSPMLFQHLLHQGTGACGTVRLNRRGMPTFPKKMKRGEVTFRENGTQLAVKWQDKRDVNFLRTVHPSSMAQSGRLDHFTGEPKVKPACVLDYNKKMGAVDRADMITSFVDCARKSTKWYKKLFFHLLDCRQSSMPTLSIENCLKPRDRAQGGTAESASTPPDAKGREN
;
A
#
# COMPACT_ATOMS: atom_id res chain seq x y z
N MET A 1 9.14 11.79 11.06
CA MET A 1 9.40 10.46 10.45
C MET A 1 8.97 9.28 11.34
N THR A 2 8.32 9.50 12.48
CA THR A 2 8.07 8.45 13.48
C THR A 2 7.21 7.29 12.97
N LEU A 3 6.23 7.55 12.09
CA LEU A 3 5.36 6.51 11.52
C LEU A 3 6.11 5.55 10.59
N LEU A 4 7.08 6.06 9.84
CA LEU A 4 7.80 5.29 8.82
C LEU A 4 9.02 4.58 9.38
N ALA A 5 9.51 4.97 10.56
CA ALA A 5 10.73 4.45 11.18
C ALA A 5 10.91 2.91 11.09
N PRO A 6 9.90 2.06 11.38
CA PRO A 6 10.07 0.61 11.29
C PRO A 6 10.07 0.05 9.86
N HIS A 7 9.77 0.87 8.85
CA HIS A 7 9.63 0.47 7.45
C HIS A 7 10.66 1.14 6.52
N LEU A 8 11.56 1.97 7.06
CA LEU A 8 12.65 2.57 6.29
C LEU A 8 13.69 1.52 5.89
N GLU A 9 14.42 1.78 4.80
CA GLU A 9 15.54 0.96 4.28
C GLU A 9 15.20 -0.47 3.83
N LYS A 10 13.92 -0.82 3.78
CA LYS A 10 13.44 -2.15 3.36
C LYS A 10 13.13 -2.25 1.86
N GLY A 11 13.51 -1.24 1.06
CA GLY A 11 13.19 -1.17 -0.37
C GLY A 11 11.70 -0.97 -0.66
N HIS A 12 10.91 -0.51 0.32
CA HIS A 12 9.50 -0.22 0.13
C HIS A 12 9.27 1.07 -0.66
N VAL A 13 8.13 1.15 -1.35
CA VAL A 13 7.66 2.36 -2.02
C VAL A 13 6.47 2.91 -1.25
N LEU A 14 6.63 4.11 -0.72
CA LEU A 14 5.61 4.85 -0.01
C LEU A 14 4.68 5.56 -0.99
N TYR A 15 3.38 5.41 -0.79
CA TYR A 15 2.34 6.16 -1.51
C TYR A 15 1.69 7.16 -0.57
N VAL A 16 1.74 8.46 -0.90
CA VAL A 16 1.21 9.53 -0.04
C VAL A 16 0.29 10.49 -0.76
N ASP A 17 -0.65 11.02 0.00
CA ASP A 17 -1.53 12.09 -0.44
C ASP A 17 -0.83 13.46 -0.44
N ASN A 18 -1.47 14.41 -1.12
CA ASN A 18 -1.04 15.77 -1.37
C ASN A 18 -0.68 16.58 -0.11
N TRP A 19 -1.30 16.26 1.02
CA TRP A 19 -1.02 16.94 2.29
C TRP A 19 0.39 16.63 2.81
N TYR A 20 0.83 15.38 2.64
CA TYR A 20 2.08 14.87 3.18
C TYR A 20 3.23 14.90 2.16
N SER A 21 2.95 15.20 0.90
CA SER A 21 3.98 15.24 -0.15
C SER A 21 4.77 16.54 -0.17
N SER A 22 6.10 16.41 -0.30
CA SER A 22 6.99 17.52 -0.60
C SER A 22 8.28 17.03 -1.29
N PRO A 23 8.90 17.85 -2.15
CA PRO A 23 10.18 17.51 -2.79
C PRO A 23 11.29 17.17 -1.79
N MET A 24 11.41 17.94 -0.71
CA MET A 24 12.41 17.70 0.33
C MET A 24 12.19 16.38 1.06
N LEU A 25 10.93 16.05 1.38
CA LEU A 25 10.60 14.77 2.00
C LEU A 25 11.01 13.59 1.12
N PHE A 26 10.73 13.67 -0.18
CA PHE A 26 11.00 12.59 -1.12
C PHE A 26 12.49 12.37 -1.30
N GLN A 27 13.29 13.44 -1.25
CA GLN A 27 14.75 13.34 -1.30
C GLN A 27 15.29 12.65 -0.06
N HIS A 28 14.77 13.04 1.11
CA HIS A 28 15.16 12.42 2.37
C HIS A 28 14.81 10.94 2.42
N LEU A 29 13.60 10.56 1.98
CA LEU A 29 13.20 9.15 1.91
C LEU A 29 14.08 8.35 0.96
N LEU A 30 14.46 8.93 -0.18
CA LEU A 30 15.37 8.28 -1.12
C LEU A 30 16.75 8.05 -0.51
N HIS A 31 17.28 9.00 0.26
CA HIS A 31 18.54 8.83 1.00
C HIS A 31 18.44 7.73 2.07
N GLN A 32 17.25 7.49 2.62
CA GLN A 32 16.95 6.39 3.54
C GLN A 32 16.49 5.10 2.83
N GLY A 33 16.91 4.91 1.57
CA GLY A 33 16.64 3.70 0.80
C GLY A 33 15.16 3.41 0.56
N THR A 34 14.29 4.41 0.68
CA THR A 34 12.83 4.26 0.62
C THR A 34 12.27 5.03 -0.56
N GLY A 35 11.57 4.32 -1.43
CA GLY A 35 10.86 4.92 -2.54
C GLY A 35 9.68 5.76 -2.10
N ALA A 36 9.34 6.80 -2.85
CA ALA A 36 8.14 7.58 -2.61
C ALA A 36 7.43 7.95 -3.92
N CYS A 37 6.10 7.95 -3.88
CA CYS A 37 5.20 8.35 -4.97
C CYS A 37 3.98 9.04 -4.37
N GLY A 38 3.55 10.15 -4.95
CA GLY A 38 2.36 10.84 -4.45
C GLY A 38 1.92 12.01 -5.29
N THR A 39 0.69 12.47 -5.05
CA THR A 39 0.22 13.74 -5.61
C THR A 39 0.86 14.90 -4.88
N VAL A 40 1.11 16.04 -5.55
CA VAL A 40 1.80 17.19 -4.95
C VAL A 40 1.18 18.52 -5.37
N ARG A 41 1.21 19.54 -4.49
CA ARG A 41 0.82 20.91 -4.84
C ARG A 41 1.97 21.61 -5.55
N LEU A 42 1.68 22.30 -6.64
CA LEU A 42 2.67 23.13 -7.35
C LEU A 42 3.27 24.24 -6.48
N ASN A 43 2.50 24.72 -5.50
CA ASN A 43 2.94 25.78 -4.59
C ASN A 43 3.93 25.28 -3.50
N ARG A 44 4.36 24.01 -3.53
CA ARG A 44 5.38 23.50 -2.60
C ARG A 44 6.76 24.02 -3.02
N ARG A 45 7.58 24.37 -2.02
CA ARG A 45 8.97 24.78 -2.23
C ARG A 45 9.76 23.63 -2.87
N GLY A 46 10.54 23.94 -3.90
CA GLY A 46 11.36 22.96 -4.64
C GLY A 46 10.65 22.27 -5.81
N MET A 47 9.41 22.66 -6.14
CA MET A 47 8.74 22.19 -7.36
C MET A 47 9.28 22.91 -8.60
N PRO A 48 9.52 22.20 -9.72
CA PRO A 48 9.92 22.83 -10.97
C PRO A 48 8.77 23.61 -11.59
N THR A 49 9.11 24.60 -12.41
CA THR A 49 8.11 25.38 -13.15
C THR A 49 7.55 24.54 -14.30
N PHE A 50 6.22 24.46 -14.35
CA PHE A 50 5.48 23.79 -15.41
C PHE A 50 4.69 24.80 -16.25
N PRO A 51 4.35 24.45 -17.50
CA PRO A 51 3.48 25.27 -18.33
C PRO A 51 2.12 25.48 -17.65
N LYS A 52 1.63 26.72 -17.66
CA LYS A 52 0.33 27.10 -17.07
C LYS A 52 -0.85 26.58 -17.89
N LYS A 53 -0.70 26.49 -19.21
CA LYS A 53 -1.73 26.02 -20.14
C LYS A 53 -1.23 24.74 -20.80
N MET A 54 -2.01 23.67 -20.68
CA MET A 54 -1.79 22.38 -21.31
C MET A 54 -3.10 21.90 -21.91
N LYS A 55 -3.04 21.13 -22.99
CA LYS A 55 -4.23 20.50 -23.57
C LYS A 55 -4.63 19.30 -22.72
N ARG A 56 -5.93 18.98 -22.68
CA ARG A 56 -6.41 17.78 -22.00
C ARG A 56 -5.74 16.53 -22.60
N GLY A 57 -5.21 15.67 -21.75
CA GLY A 57 -4.43 14.49 -22.12
C GLY A 57 -2.91 14.73 -22.18
N GLU A 58 -2.46 15.99 -22.20
CA GLU A 58 -1.04 16.33 -22.29
C GLU A 58 -0.31 16.08 -20.96
N VAL A 59 0.94 15.62 -21.05
CA VAL A 59 1.80 15.32 -19.91
C VAL A 59 3.14 16.03 -20.09
N THR A 60 3.63 16.66 -19.03
CA THR A 60 4.96 17.26 -18.97
C THR A 60 5.75 16.60 -17.86
N PHE A 61 6.99 16.23 -18.17
CA PHE A 61 7.94 15.64 -17.24
C PHE A 61 9.06 16.63 -16.94
N ARG A 62 9.48 16.68 -15.67
CA ARG A 62 10.65 17.41 -15.20
C ARG A 62 11.41 16.51 -14.23
N GLU A 63 12.68 16.28 -14.52
CA GLU A 63 13.53 15.43 -13.70
C GLU A 63 14.71 16.23 -13.17
N ASN A 64 15.11 15.96 -11.93
CA ASN A 64 16.26 16.59 -11.28
C ASN A 64 17.30 15.53 -10.85
N GLY A 65 17.42 14.45 -11.63
CA GLY A 65 18.30 13.28 -11.41
C GLY A 65 17.89 12.35 -10.25
N THR A 66 17.27 12.89 -9.20
CA THR A 66 16.85 12.14 -8.00
C THR A 66 15.34 11.90 -7.95
N GLN A 67 14.57 12.78 -8.58
CA GLN A 67 13.11 12.76 -8.52
C GLN A 67 12.53 13.19 -9.86
N LEU A 68 11.41 12.59 -10.21
CA LEU A 68 10.61 12.90 -11.37
C LEU A 68 9.33 13.60 -10.93
N ALA A 69 9.17 14.85 -11.35
CA ALA A 69 7.93 15.60 -11.24
C ALA A 69 7.15 15.48 -12.55
N VAL A 70 5.87 15.13 -12.44
CA VAL A 70 4.98 14.90 -13.58
C VAL A 70 3.79 15.83 -13.44
N LYS A 71 3.50 16.62 -14.47
CA LYS A 71 2.25 17.37 -14.58
C LYS A 71 1.41 16.74 -15.67
N TRP A 72 0.17 16.38 -15.34
CA TRP A 72 -0.80 15.81 -16.27
C TRP A 72 -2.09 16.61 -16.25
N GLN A 73 -2.59 16.94 -17.45
CA GLN A 73 -3.85 17.65 -17.63
C GLN A 73 -4.98 16.67 -17.94
N ASP A 74 -5.95 16.48 -17.04
CA ASP A 74 -7.24 15.83 -17.38
C ASP A 74 -8.38 16.86 -17.28
N LYS A 75 -9.41 16.60 -16.45
CA LYS A 75 -10.43 17.60 -16.10
C LYS A 75 -9.88 18.73 -15.23
N ARG A 76 -8.84 18.43 -14.45
CA ARG A 76 -8.09 19.34 -13.59
C ARG A 76 -6.60 19.00 -13.70
N ASP A 77 -5.74 19.96 -13.44
CA ASP A 77 -4.30 19.75 -13.36
C ASP A 77 -3.99 18.80 -12.20
N VAL A 78 -3.30 17.71 -12.50
CA VAL A 78 -2.80 16.78 -11.48
C VAL A 78 -1.29 16.75 -11.56
N ASN A 79 -0.65 16.99 -10.42
CA ASN A 79 0.80 16.95 -10.31
C ASN A 79 1.20 15.79 -9.42
N PHE A 80 2.20 15.06 -9.88
CA PHE A 80 2.78 13.92 -9.20
C PHE A 80 4.26 14.16 -8.98
N LEU A 81 4.74 13.59 -7.88
CA LEU A 81 6.16 13.50 -7.58
C LEU A 81 6.47 12.04 -7.30
N ARG A 82 7.63 11.56 -7.76
CA ARG A 82 8.12 10.23 -7.39
C ARG A 82 9.63 10.11 -7.50
N THR A 83 10.17 9.05 -6.88
CA THR A 83 11.61 8.76 -6.86
C THR A 83 12.02 7.46 -7.56
N VAL A 84 11.11 6.50 -7.82
CA VAL A 84 11.52 5.08 -8.09
C VAL A 84 11.28 4.55 -9.51
N HIS A 85 10.63 5.27 -10.42
CA HIS A 85 10.12 4.65 -11.65
C HIS A 85 10.47 5.45 -12.94
N PRO A 86 10.49 4.80 -14.13
CA PRO A 86 10.75 5.44 -15.44
C PRO A 86 9.51 6.07 -16.09
N SER A 87 9.66 7.20 -16.79
CA SER A 87 8.61 8.07 -17.36
C SER A 87 7.77 7.41 -18.46
N SER A 88 7.02 6.37 -18.13
CA SER A 88 6.19 5.62 -19.08
C SER A 88 4.73 6.05 -19.02
N MET A 89 4.10 6.05 -20.20
CA MET A 89 2.66 6.20 -20.39
C MET A 89 2.04 4.81 -20.52
N ALA A 90 0.94 4.58 -19.82
CA ALA A 90 0.24 3.30 -19.81
C ALA A 90 -1.25 3.49 -20.10
N GLN A 91 -1.84 2.51 -20.77
CA GLN A 91 -3.28 2.52 -21.04
C GLN A 91 -4.04 2.18 -19.75
N SER A 92 -5.06 2.98 -19.42
CA SER A 92 -5.84 2.82 -18.19
C SER A 92 -6.78 1.61 -18.20
N GLY A 93 -6.86 0.86 -19.30
CA GLY A 93 -7.85 -0.22 -19.51
C GLY A 93 -9.31 0.27 -19.55
N ARG A 94 -9.54 1.59 -19.50
CA ARG A 94 -10.85 2.22 -19.62
C ARG A 94 -10.92 2.95 -20.94
N LEU A 95 -12.00 2.70 -21.68
CA LEU A 95 -12.34 3.44 -22.88
C LEU A 95 -12.93 4.79 -22.47
N ASP A 96 -12.63 5.84 -23.23
CA ASP A 96 -13.34 7.09 -23.09
C ASP A 96 -14.79 6.89 -23.55
N HIS A 97 -15.75 7.32 -22.74
CA HIS A 97 -17.19 7.13 -23.01
C HIS A 97 -17.66 7.96 -24.22
N PHE A 98 -16.90 9.00 -24.59
CA PHE A 98 -17.25 9.89 -25.70
C PHE A 98 -16.59 9.49 -27.02
N THR A 99 -15.31 9.13 -26.99
CA THR A 99 -14.51 8.82 -28.19
C THR A 99 -14.33 7.33 -28.44
N GLY A 100 -14.62 6.45 -27.47
CA GLY A 100 -14.40 5.01 -27.60
C GLY A 100 -12.92 4.62 -27.67
N GLU A 101 -11.99 5.54 -27.44
CA GLU A 101 -10.55 5.29 -27.48
C GLU A 101 -10.01 4.90 -26.09
N PRO A 102 -8.93 4.09 -26.03
CA PRO A 102 -8.30 3.73 -24.76
C PRO A 102 -7.69 4.95 -24.08
N LYS A 103 -8.17 5.29 -22.87
CA LYS A 103 -7.68 6.45 -22.12
C LYS A 103 -6.24 6.22 -21.66
N VAL A 104 -5.29 6.92 -22.28
CA VAL A 104 -3.87 6.89 -21.91
C VAL A 104 -3.64 7.76 -20.68
N LYS A 105 -2.90 7.23 -19.70
CA LYS A 105 -2.51 7.95 -18.48
C LYS A 105 -1.05 7.69 -18.16
N PRO A 106 -0.38 8.57 -17.41
CA PRO A 106 0.95 8.25 -16.91
C PRO A 106 0.88 7.02 -16.00
N ALA A 107 1.86 6.10 -16.11
CA ALA A 107 1.88 4.87 -15.33
C ALA A 107 1.83 5.14 -13.81
N CYS A 108 2.49 6.22 -13.35
CA CYS A 108 2.47 6.63 -11.95
C CYS A 108 1.05 6.90 -11.42
N VAL A 109 0.15 7.40 -12.27
CA VAL A 109 -1.24 7.69 -11.88
C VAL A 109 -2.03 6.39 -11.71
N LEU A 110 -1.77 5.39 -12.56
CA LEU A 110 -2.41 4.08 -12.45
C LEU A 110 -1.97 3.35 -11.18
N ASP A 111 -0.66 3.32 -10.92
CA ASP A 111 -0.10 2.70 -9.72
C ASP A 111 -0.61 3.39 -8.45
N TYR A 112 -0.62 4.72 -8.44
CA TYR A 112 -1.15 5.51 -7.33
C TYR A 112 -2.62 5.18 -7.06
N ASN A 113 -3.48 5.20 -8.08
CA ASN A 113 -4.89 4.91 -7.92
C ASN A 113 -5.14 3.48 -7.40
N LYS A 114 -4.34 2.50 -7.85
CA LYS A 114 -4.45 1.11 -7.38
C LYS A 114 -4.12 0.99 -5.90
N LYS A 115 -3.08 1.69 -5.43
CA LYS A 115 -2.62 1.65 -4.03
C LYS A 115 -3.51 2.48 -3.11
N MET A 116 -3.88 3.69 -3.52
CA MET A 116 -4.80 4.55 -2.75
C MET A 116 -6.20 3.93 -2.64
N GLY A 117 -6.68 3.28 -3.70
CA GLY A 117 -7.96 2.55 -3.64
C GLY A 117 -7.97 1.37 -2.66
N ALA A 118 -6.81 0.90 -2.18
CA ALA A 118 -6.77 -0.04 -1.06
C ALA A 118 -7.01 0.67 0.29
N VAL A 119 -6.46 1.87 0.45
CA VAL A 119 -6.66 2.72 1.64
C VAL A 119 -8.12 3.16 1.74
N ASP A 120 -8.71 3.65 0.64
CA ASP A 120 -10.11 4.09 0.60
C ASP A 120 -11.07 2.92 0.92
N ARG A 121 -10.76 1.71 0.46
CA ARG A 121 -11.55 0.51 0.80
C ARG A 121 -11.44 0.15 2.28
N ALA A 122 -10.26 0.28 2.86
CA ALA A 122 -10.08 0.03 4.29
C ALA A 122 -10.88 1.05 5.11
N ASP A 123 -10.82 2.34 4.75
CA ASP A 123 -11.60 3.41 5.38
C ASP A 123 -13.11 3.18 5.23
N MET A 124 -13.54 2.76 4.05
CA MET A 124 -14.93 2.38 3.79
C MET A 124 -15.39 1.24 4.70
N ILE A 125 -14.61 0.15 4.83
CA ILE A 125 -14.94 -0.97 5.72
C ILE A 125 -15.01 -0.48 7.17
N THR A 126 -14.05 0.34 7.62
CA THR A 126 -14.09 0.94 8.96
C THR A 126 -15.34 1.76 9.17
N SER A 127 -15.77 2.55 8.19
CA SER A 127 -17.01 3.35 8.28
C SER A 127 -18.29 2.50 8.37
N PHE A 128 -18.31 1.32 7.75
CA PHE A 128 -19.44 0.38 7.84
C PHE A 128 -19.52 -0.34 9.20
N VAL A 129 -18.37 -0.59 9.80
CA VAL A 129 -18.26 -1.25 11.11
C VAL A 129 -18.40 -0.24 12.26
N ASP A 130 -18.38 1.06 11.97
CA ASP A 130 -18.44 2.15 12.95
C ASP A 130 -19.69 2.02 13.83
N CYS A 131 -19.51 1.41 15.00
CA CYS A 131 -20.56 1.19 16.00
C CYS A 131 -20.79 2.47 16.84
N ALA A 132 -20.30 3.62 16.33
CA ALA A 132 -20.30 4.90 17.02
C ALA A 132 -21.72 5.44 17.21
N ARG A 133 -22.30 5.16 18.39
CA ARG A 133 -23.49 5.85 18.90
C ARG A 133 -23.19 7.35 19.05
N LYS A 134 -24.11 8.21 18.61
CA LYS A 134 -23.99 9.68 18.78
C LYS A 134 -23.68 10.02 20.24
N SER A 135 -22.49 10.55 20.51
CA SER A 135 -22.07 10.96 21.85
C SER A 135 -21.37 12.30 21.79
N THR A 136 -21.70 13.21 22.71
CA THR A 136 -21.10 14.55 22.83
C THR A 136 -19.69 14.53 23.45
N LYS A 137 -19.27 13.41 24.05
CA LYS A 137 -17.97 13.28 24.72
C LYS A 137 -16.94 12.62 23.79
N TRP A 138 -15.90 13.37 23.39
CA TRP A 138 -14.90 12.95 22.39
C TRP A 138 -14.16 11.65 22.76
N TYR A 139 -13.87 11.41 24.04
CA TYR A 139 -13.13 10.22 24.47
C TYR A 139 -13.91 8.91 24.24
N LYS A 140 -15.25 8.95 24.29
CA LYS A 140 -16.09 7.79 23.97
C LYS A 140 -15.99 7.45 22.48
N LYS A 141 -15.92 8.47 21.62
CA LYS A 141 -15.72 8.30 20.18
C LYS A 141 -14.38 7.63 19.87
N LEU A 142 -13.31 8.03 20.56
CA LEU A 142 -11.99 7.39 20.42
C LEU A 142 -12.01 5.92 20.86
N PHE A 143 -12.69 5.60 21.96
CA PHE A 143 -12.81 4.22 22.46
C PHE A 143 -13.52 3.29 21.46
N PHE A 144 -14.66 3.72 20.89
CA PHE A 144 -15.37 2.93 19.88
C PHE A 144 -14.56 2.80 18.58
N HIS A 145 -13.91 3.87 18.13
CA HIS A 145 -13.05 3.81 16.94
C HIS A 145 -11.90 2.79 17.09
N LEU A 146 -11.28 2.69 18.27
CA LEU A 146 -10.24 1.70 18.55
C LEU A 146 -10.77 0.24 18.50
N LEU A 147 -12.01 0.02 18.98
CA LEU A 147 -12.66 -1.30 18.89
C LEU A 147 -13.00 -1.65 17.44
N ASP A 148 -13.51 -0.70 16.66
CA ASP A 148 -13.91 -0.92 15.28
C ASP A 148 -12.68 -1.16 14.37
N CYS A 149 -11.57 -0.45 14.59
CA CYS A 149 -10.28 -0.72 13.96
C CYS A 149 -9.75 -2.13 14.29
N ARG A 150 -9.96 -2.64 15.51
CA ARG A 150 -9.58 -4.01 15.87
C ARG A 150 -10.46 -5.02 15.13
N GLN A 151 -11.76 -4.78 15.08
CA GLN A 151 -12.70 -5.69 14.42
C GLN A 151 -12.47 -5.77 12.91
N SER A 152 -12.10 -4.67 12.25
CA SER A 152 -11.78 -4.67 10.82
C SER A 152 -10.49 -5.42 10.46
N SER A 153 -9.57 -5.60 11.42
CA SER A 153 -8.31 -6.37 11.23
C SER A 153 -8.45 -7.89 11.42
N MET A 154 -9.53 -8.34 12.08
CA MET A 154 -9.76 -9.77 12.39
C MET A 154 -10.05 -10.66 11.18
N PRO A 155 -10.86 -10.25 10.18
CA PRO A 155 -11.10 -11.06 8.98
C PRO A 155 -9.82 -11.30 8.17
N THR A 156 -8.91 -10.33 8.14
CA THR A 156 -7.67 -10.39 7.37
C THR A 156 -6.70 -11.43 7.94
N LEU A 157 -6.55 -11.48 9.26
CA LEU A 157 -5.71 -12.46 9.95
C LEU A 157 -6.27 -13.88 9.89
N SER A 158 -7.60 -14.05 9.98
CA SER A 158 -8.23 -15.36 9.82
C SER A 158 -8.11 -15.90 8.39
N ILE A 159 -8.18 -15.04 7.37
CA ILE A 159 -7.99 -15.45 5.97
C ILE A 159 -6.52 -15.76 5.67
N GLU A 160 -5.56 -14.96 6.16
CA GLU A 160 -4.12 -15.28 6.02
C GLU A 160 -3.74 -16.57 6.75
N ASN A 161 -4.31 -16.85 7.93
CA ASN A 161 -4.08 -18.10 8.65
C ASN A 161 -4.76 -19.31 7.96
N CYS A 162 -5.87 -19.12 7.27
CA CYS A 162 -6.48 -20.16 6.43
C CYS A 162 -5.73 -20.39 5.10
N LEU A 163 -5.06 -19.38 4.56
CA LEU A 163 -4.29 -19.46 3.31
C LEU A 163 -2.85 -19.94 3.51
N LYS A 164 -2.32 -19.94 4.74
CA LYS A 164 -1.07 -20.64 5.03
C LYS A 164 -1.28 -22.14 4.82
N PRO A 165 -0.49 -22.82 3.96
CA PRO A 165 -0.50 -24.27 3.91
C PRO A 165 -0.23 -24.77 5.32
N ARG A 166 -1.11 -25.62 5.82
CA ARG A 166 -0.92 -26.33 7.08
C ARG A 166 0.28 -27.25 6.85
N ASP A 167 1.48 -26.83 7.28
CA ASP A 167 2.66 -27.69 7.24
C ASP A 167 2.31 -28.98 7.96
N ARG A 168 2.12 -30.03 7.15
CA ARG A 168 1.73 -31.35 7.58
C ARG A 168 2.95 -31.90 8.31
N ALA A 169 2.87 -31.96 9.63
CA ALA A 169 3.81 -32.70 10.45
C ALA A 169 3.94 -34.12 9.89
N GLN A 170 5.01 -34.39 9.14
CA GLN A 170 5.49 -35.73 8.88
C GLN A 170 6.47 -36.09 9.98
N GLY A 171 6.10 -37.10 10.76
CA GLY A 171 6.89 -37.63 11.85
C GLY A 171 6.15 -38.78 12.50
N GLY A 172 5.61 -39.69 11.69
CA GLY A 172 5.16 -40.98 12.17
C GLY A 172 6.38 -41.85 12.39
N THR A 173 6.73 -42.12 13.65
CA THR A 173 7.51 -43.31 14.01
C THR A 173 6.51 -44.40 14.36
N ALA A 174 6.38 -45.35 13.45
CA ALA A 174 5.68 -46.60 13.64
C ALA A 174 6.30 -47.36 14.81
N GLU A 175 5.50 -47.65 15.82
CA GLU A 175 5.81 -48.55 16.92
C GLU A 175 5.75 -49.98 16.40
N SER A 176 6.90 -50.50 15.98
CA SER A 176 7.08 -51.92 15.63
C SER A 176 7.26 -52.74 16.89
N ALA A 177 6.26 -53.57 17.19
CA ALA A 177 6.34 -54.65 18.16
C ALA A 177 7.57 -55.54 17.90
N SER A 178 8.41 -55.74 18.93
CA SER A 178 9.37 -56.84 18.98
C SER A 178 9.29 -57.52 20.35
N THR A 179 9.18 -58.85 20.25
CA THR A 179 8.94 -59.89 21.25
C THR A 179 9.99 -59.92 22.38
N PRO A 180 9.65 -60.26 23.64
CA PRO A 180 10.63 -60.51 24.68
C PRO A 180 11.30 -61.89 24.52
N PRO A 181 12.54 -62.09 25.02
CA PRO A 181 13.31 -63.30 24.80
C PRO A 181 12.92 -64.44 25.76
N ASP A 182 12.89 -65.65 25.23
CA ASP A 182 12.76 -66.90 25.98
C ASP A 182 14.10 -67.38 26.56
N ALA A 183 13.98 -68.12 27.68
CA ALA A 183 14.84 -69.20 28.18
C ALA A 183 16.01 -68.87 29.14
N LYS A 184 15.88 -69.26 30.44
CA LYS A 184 16.35 -70.54 31.02
C LYS A 184 16.48 -70.55 32.57
N GLY A 185 16.13 -71.69 33.17
CA GLY A 185 16.72 -72.23 34.43
C GLY A 185 15.80 -72.13 35.67
N ARG A 186 15.09 -73.18 36.13
CA ARG A 186 15.48 -74.42 36.85
C ARG A 186 15.48 -74.22 38.39
N GLU A 187 15.03 -75.27 39.11
CA GLU A 187 14.86 -75.47 40.58
C GLU A 187 13.42 -75.18 41.07
N ASN A 188 12.67 -76.08 41.74
CA ASN A 188 12.83 -77.47 42.20
C ASN A 188 11.44 -78.13 42.20
#